data_AF-A0A6L6BBX1-F1
#
_entry.id   AF-A0A6L6BBX1-F1
#
_cell.length_a   1.000
_cell.length_b   1.000
_cell.length_c   1.000
_cell.angle_alpha   90.00
_cell.angle_beta   90.00
_cell.angle_gamma   90.00
#
_symmetry.space_group_name_H-M   'P 1'
#
loop_
_entity.id
_entity.type
_entity.pdbx_description
1 polymer ?
#
loop_
_entity_poly.entity_id
_entity_poly.type
_entity_poly.pdbx_seq_one_letter_code
_entity_poly.pdbx_strand_id
1 'polypeptide(L)'
;LDIADLDGDIDIDVENGRAALAIVGGKLNHLVGDQGQVLDALQELTRLAVQTSTGDRSRLMLDIEGFRAGRKAELKKLAEKMAEKAKTTRASIKLDPMNAFERKIIHDTIQDLGLTSESDGEDPDRYVVIYPA
;
A
#
# COMPACT_ATOMS: atom_id res chain seq x y z
N LEU A 1 5.41 20.74 -4.97
CA LEU A 1 6.66 20.33 -5.65
C LEU A 1 7.60 21.53 -5.70
N ASP A 2 7.14 22.68 -6.22
CA ASP A 2 7.90 23.93 -6.28
C ASP A 2 8.53 24.37 -4.94
N ILE A 3 7.76 24.36 -3.84
CA ILE A 3 8.27 24.75 -2.51
C ILE A 3 9.43 23.86 -2.05
N ALA A 4 9.43 22.59 -2.47
CA ALA A 4 10.43 21.60 -2.11
C ALA A 4 11.54 21.44 -3.17
N ASP A 5 11.51 22.24 -4.24
CA ASP A 5 12.46 22.19 -5.37
C ASP A 5 12.56 20.78 -5.99
N LEU A 6 11.40 20.20 -6.36
CA LEU A 6 11.29 18.85 -6.90
C LEU A 6 10.78 18.86 -8.34
N ASP A 7 11.54 18.21 -9.23
CA ASP A 7 11.27 18.09 -10.68
C ASP A 7 10.23 17.01 -11.02
N GLY A 8 9.03 17.10 -10.44
CA GLY A 8 7.91 16.19 -10.68
C GLY A 8 6.76 16.85 -11.42
N ASP A 9 6.11 16.09 -12.30
CA ASP A 9 4.86 16.47 -12.95
C ASP A 9 3.67 15.83 -12.21
N ILE A 10 2.56 16.55 -12.14
CA ILE A 10 1.31 16.06 -11.54
C ILE A 10 0.30 15.77 -12.65
N ASP A 11 -0.02 14.50 -12.82
CA ASP A 11 -1.11 14.04 -13.66
C ASP A 11 -2.39 13.90 -12.82
N ILE A 12 -3.52 14.31 -13.38
CA ILE A 12 -4.83 14.25 -12.74
C ILE A 12 -5.79 13.51 -13.65
N ASP A 13 -6.47 12.51 -13.10
CA ASP A 13 -7.50 11.73 -13.79
C ASP A 13 -8.72 11.47 -12.88
N VAL A 14 -9.75 10.82 -13.42
CA VAL A 14 -10.94 10.38 -12.70
C VAL A 14 -11.12 8.87 -12.85
N GLU A 15 -10.85 8.14 -11.78
CA GLU A 15 -11.02 6.69 -11.71
C GLU A 15 -12.19 6.33 -10.79
N ASN A 16 -13.15 5.53 -11.30
CA ASN A 16 -14.30 5.04 -10.52
C ASN A 16 -15.07 6.16 -9.77
N GLY A 17 -15.19 7.34 -10.40
CA GLY A 17 -15.85 8.51 -9.81
C GLY A 17 -15.04 9.20 -8.70
N ARG A 18 -13.72 8.99 -8.64
CA ARG A 18 -12.81 9.60 -7.68
C ARG A 18 -11.63 10.25 -8.42
N ALA A 19 -11.17 11.39 -7.94
CA ALA A 19 -9.95 12.00 -8.47
C ALA A 19 -8.75 11.10 -8.18
N ALA A 20 -7.98 10.80 -9.21
CA ALA A 20 -6.69 10.12 -9.12
C ALA A 20 -5.60 11.14 -9.45
N LEU A 21 -4.61 11.26 -8.56
CA LEU A 21 -3.44 12.10 -8.77
C LEU A 21 -2.22 11.21 -8.84
N ALA A 22 -1.39 11.40 -9.84
CA ALA A 22 -0.10 10.73 -9.98
C ALA A 22 1.00 11.78 -10.05
N ILE A 23 2.07 11.60 -9.26
CA ILE A 23 3.29 12.37 -9.43
C ILE A 23 4.28 11.49 -10.21
N VAL A 24 4.72 11.99 -11.36
CA VAL A 24 5.58 11.29 -12.31
C VAL A 24 6.81 12.13 -12.66
N GLY A 25 7.90 11.46 -12.99
CA GLY A 25 9.15 12.13 -13.37
C GLY A 25 9.99 12.59 -12.17
N GLY A 26 11.27 12.91 -12.44
CA GLY A 26 12.22 13.35 -11.41
C GLY A 26 12.82 12.21 -10.56
N LYS A 27 13.45 12.56 -9.44
CA LYS A 27 14.00 11.60 -8.46
C LYS A 27 13.14 11.60 -7.20
N LEU A 28 11.94 11.05 -7.29
CA LEU A 28 10.89 11.23 -6.27
C LEU A 28 10.71 10.06 -5.29
N ASN A 29 11.55 9.03 -5.34
CA ASN A 29 11.48 7.87 -4.43
C ASN A 29 11.41 8.24 -2.94
N HIS A 30 12.02 9.36 -2.55
CA HIS A 30 11.98 9.85 -1.17
C HIS A 30 10.58 10.33 -0.73
N LEU A 31 9.72 10.72 -1.67
CA LEU A 31 8.31 11.07 -1.42
C LEU A 31 7.42 9.83 -1.20
N VAL A 32 7.90 8.64 -1.53
CA VAL A 32 7.25 7.39 -1.16
C VAL A 32 7.55 7.06 0.31
N GLY A 33 8.83 7.16 0.70
CA GLY A 33 9.30 6.78 2.02
C GLY A 33 9.32 5.26 2.23
N ASP A 34 9.71 4.83 3.44
CA ASP A 34 9.71 3.40 3.76
C ASP A 34 8.29 2.84 3.76
N GLN A 35 8.10 1.73 3.04
CA GLN A 35 6.80 1.06 2.84
C GLN A 35 5.64 1.98 2.40
N GLY A 36 5.92 3.16 1.82
CA GLY A 36 4.89 4.12 1.39
C GLY A 36 4.40 5.10 2.45
N GLN A 37 5.03 5.16 3.63
CA GLN A 37 4.56 6.01 4.73
C GLN A 37 4.50 7.51 4.39
N VAL A 38 5.43 8.01 3.57
CA VAL A 38 5.46 9.43 3.18
C VAL A 38 4.38 9.70 2.13
N LEU A 39 4.19 8.78 1.18
CA LEU A 39 3.10 8.86 0.20
C LEU A 39 1.73 8.91 0.89
N ASP A 40 1.52 8.08 1.91
CA ASP A 40 0.27 8.08 2.67
C ASP A 40 0.07 9.40 3.44
N ALA A 41 1.13 9.95 4.05
CA ALA A 41 1.07 11.26 4.70
C ALA A 41 0.74 12.39 3.70
N LEU A 42 1.37 12.39 2.53
CA LEU A 42 1.10 13.37 1.46
C LEU A 42 -0.33 13.26 0.94
N GLN A 43 -0.87 12.05 0.81
CA GLN A 43 -2.27 11.85 0.43
C GLN A 43 -3.22 12.48 1.46
N GLU A 44 -2.99 12.25 2.75
CA GLU A 44 -3.85 12.79 3.80
C GLU A 44 -3.76 14.33 3.89
N LEU A 45 -2.56 14.89 3.77
CA LEU A 45 -2.39 16.35 3.68
C LEU A 45 -3.15 16.93 2.48
N THR A 46 -3.09 16.25 1.32
CA THR A 46 -3.81 16.68 0.11
C THR A 46 -5.32 16.59 0.30
N ARG A 47 -5.84 15.52 0.91
CA ARG A 47 -7.27 15.38 1.25
C ARG A 47 -7.74 16.48 2.19
N LEU A 48 -6.96 16.81 3.21
CA LEU A 48 -7.26 17.88 4.16
C LEU A 48 -7.28 19.25 3.47
N ALA A 49 -6.32 19.52 2.58
CA ALA A 49 -6.28 20.77 1.80
C ALA A 49 -7.53 20.92 0.92
N VAL A 50 -7.94 19.85 0.23
CA VAL A 50 -9.18 19.85 -0.58
C VAL A 50 -10.41 20.03 0.30
N GLN A 51 -10.49 19.33 1.44
CA GLN A 51 -11.61 19.49 2.37
C GLN A 51 -11.70 20.93 2.92
N THR A 52 -10.57 21.53 3.26
CA THR A 52 -10.51 22.91 3.76
C THR A 52 -10.99 23.90 2.71
N SER A 53 -10.66 23.64 1.43
CA SER A 53 -11.00 24.53 0.32
C SER A 53 -12.44 24.35 -0.18
N THR A 54 -13.01 23.15 -0.08
CA THR A 54 -14.32 22.80 -0.67
C THR A 54 -15.42 22.57 0.35
N GLY A 55 -15.07 22.32 1.62
CA GLY A 55 -16.00 21.86 2.67
C GLY A 55 -16.26 20.35 2.65
N ASP A 56 -15.98 19.67 1.54
CA ASP A 56 -16.29 18.26 1.33
C ASP A 56 -15.07 17.36 1.49
N ARG A 57 -15.25 16.19 2.12
CA ARG A 57 -14.19 15.20 2.21
C ARG A 57 -13.89 14.61 0.83
N SER A 58 -12.68 14.82 0.35
CA SER A 58 -12.22 14.21 -0.90
C SER A 58 -11.91 12.73 -0.72
N ARG A 59 -12.32 11.92 -1.69
CA ARG A 59 -11.92 10.52 -1.84
C ARG A 59 -10.74 10.34 -2.80
N LEU A 60 -9.97 11.41 -3.05
CA LEU A 60 -8.84 11.37 -3.96
C LEU A 60 -7.83 10.30 -3.55
N MET A 61 -7.14 9.75 -4.53
CA MET A 61 -6.01 8.84 -4.34
C MET A 61 -4.77 9.49 -4.93
N LEU A 62 -3.67 9.44 -4.17
CA LEU A 62 -2.36 9.89 -4.62
C LEU A 62 -1.46 8.69 -4.84
N ASP A 63 -0.74 8.68 -5.96
CA ASP A 63 0.31 7.71 -6.26
C ASP A 63 1.57 8.43 -6.75
N ILE A 64 2.73 7.79 -6.58
CA ILE A 64 4.03 8.31 -7.01
C ILE A 64 4.71 7.21 -7.80
N GLU A 65 5.02 7.48 -9.06
CA GLU A 65 5.71 6.56 -9.98
C GLU A 65 5.13 5.12 -10.01
N GLY A 66 3.81 4.97 -9.83
CA GLY A 66 3.17 3.64 -9.85
C GLY A 66 3.43 2.79 -8.60
N PHE A 67 3.93 3.39 -7.51
CA PHE A 67 4.35 2.68 -6.30
C PHE A 67 3.26 1.75 -5.76
N ARG A 68 2.00 2.22 -5.67
CA ARG A 68 0.92 1.40 -5.10
C ARG A 68 0.67 0.13 -5.91
N ALA A 69 0.71 0.22 -7.23
CA ALA A 69 0.54 -0.93 -8.12
C ALA A 69 1.73 -1.89 -8.00
N GLY A 70 2.95 -1.37 -7.99
CA GLY A 70 4.18 -2.15 -7.80
C GLY A 70 4.18 -2.89 -6.47
N ARG A 71 3.92 -2.18 -5.37
CA ARG A 71 3.86 -2.73 -4.02
C ARG A 71 2.82 -3.84 -3.88
N LYS A 72 1.64 -3.66 -4.48
CA LYS A 72 0.60 -4.70 -4.51
C LYS A 72 1.08 -5.95 -5.23
N ALA A 73 1.79 -5.82 -6.36
CA ALA A 73 2.32 -6.96 -7.09
C ALA A 73 3.43 -7.70 -6.30
N GLU A 74 4.29 -6.96 -5.59
CA GLU A 74 5.30 -7.54 -4.70
C GLU A 74 4.69 -8.33 -3.55
N LEU A 75 3.69 -7.77 -2.87
CA LEU A 75 3.01 -8.42 -1.75
C LEU A 75 2.26 -9.68 -2.17
N LYS A 76 1.65 -9.67 -3.37
CA LYS A 76 1.05 -10.87 -3.96
C LYS A 76 2.07 -11.99 -4.16
N LYS A 77 3.21 -11.67 -4.78
CA LYS A 77 4.30 -12.64 -4.99
C LYS A 77 4.86 -13.16 -3.66
N LEU A 78 4.98 -12.29 -2.65
CA LEU A 78 5.39 -12.69 -1.31
C LEU A 78 4.39 -13.68 -0.70
N ALA A 79 3.08 -13.38 -0.77
CA ALA A 79 2.03 -14.24 -0.26
C ALA A 79 2.03 -15.61 -0.95
N GLU A 80 2.11 -15.66 -2.28
CA GLU A 80 2.22 -16.89 -3.06
C GLU A 80 3.42 -17.75 -2.62
N LYS A 81 4.60 -17.13 -2.54
CA LYS A 81 5.83 -17.81 -2.12
C LYS A 81 5.72 -18.39 -0.71
N MET A 82 5.16 -17.62 0.23
CA MET A 82 5.05 -18.03 1.62
C MET A 82 3.93 -19.04 1.86
N ALA A 83 2.85 -18.99 1.07
CA ALA A 83 1.83 -20.03 1.05
C ALA A 83 2.39 -21.38 0.61
N GLU A 84 3.17 -21.41 -0.48
CA GLU A 84 3.82 -22.65 -0.94
C GLU A 84 4.83 -23.19 0.08
N LYS A 85 5.57 -22.29 0.75
CA LYS A 85 6.44 -22.67 1.86
C LYS A 85 5.64 -23.30 3.01
N ALA A 86 4.54 -22.68 3.44
CA ALA A 86 3.68 -23.20 4.52
C ALA A 86 3.12 -24.59 4.18
N LYS A 87 2.64 -24.80 2.95
CA LYS A 87 2.17 -26.12 2.48
C LYS A 87 3.27 -27.17 2.53
N THR A 88 4.46 -26.83 2.03
CA THR A 88 5.59 -27.76 1.93
C THR A 88 6.12 -28.15 3.30
N THR A 89 6.25 -27.19 4.22
CA THR A 89 6.77 -27.43 5.58
C THR A 89 5.72 -27.96 6.54
N ARG A 90 4.41 -27.83 6.21
CA ARG A 90 3.28 -28.07 7.11
C ARG A 90 3.40 -27.30 8.43
N ALA A 91 4.02 -26.12 8.37
CA ALA A 91 4.23 -25.25 9.52
C ALA A 91 3.72 -23.85 9.21
N SER A 92 3.24 -23.15 10.24
CA SER A 92 2.83 -21.77 10.10
C SER A 92 4.03 -20.86 9.78
N ILE A 93 3.79 -19.86 8.95
CA ILE A 93 4.80 -18.90 8.50
C ILE A 93 4.40 -17.52 8.98
N LYS A 94 5.27 -16.88 9.75
CA LYS A 94 5.13 -15.48 10.17
C LYS A 94 5.82 -14.60 9.15
N LEU A 95 5.16 -13.52 8.76
CA LEU A 95 5.73 -12.47 7.89
C LEU A 95 6.29 -11.33 8.73
N ASP A 96 7.04 -10.46 8.06
CA ASP A 96 7.51 -9.21 8.67
C ASP A 96 6.32 -8.28 8.98
N PRO A 97 6.45 -7.37 9.97
CA PRO A 97 5.44 -6.34 10.23
C PRO A 97 5.16 -5.48 8.99
N MET A 98 3.89 -5.14 8.81
CA MET A 98 3.42 -4.40 7.64
C MET A 98 2.12 -3.68 7.97
N ASN A 99 1.78 -2.62 7.23
CA ASN A 99 0.61 -1.81 7.55
C ASN A 99 -0.72 -2.53 7.23
N ALA A 100 -1.85 -1.98 7.71
CA ALA A 100 -3.17 -2.59 7.53
C ALA A 100 -3.57 -2.85 6.06
N PHE A 101 -3.15 -1.99 5.14
CA PHE A 101 -3.42 -2.15 3.71
C PHE A 101 -2.64 -3.33 3.13
N GLU A 102 -1.37 -3.46 3.49
CA GLU A 102 -0.52 -4.55 3.06
C GLU A 102 -0.99 -5.89 3.62
N ARG A 103 -1.34 -5.94 4.92
CA ARG A 103 -1.93 -7.13 5.56
C ARG A 103 -3.18 -7.58 4.80
N LYS A 104 -4.04 -6.64 4.40
CA LYS A 104 -5.24 -6.97 3.61
C LYS A 104 -4.90 -7.61 2.27
N ILE A 105 -3.93 -7.08 1.52
CA ILE A 105 -3.50 -7.67 0.24
C ILE A 105 -3.02 -9.11 0.45
N ILE A 106 -2.24 -9.35 1.51
CA ILE A 106 -1.76 -10.70 1.83
C ILE A 106 -2.94 -11.60 2.20
N HIS A 107 -3.82 -11.20 3.10
CA HIS A 107 -4.99 -11.98 3.49
C HIS A 107 -5.85 -12.38 2.29
N ASP A 108 -6.21 -11.42 1.44
CA ASP A 108 -7.00 -11.65 0.22
C ASP A 108 -6.28 -12.67 -0.69
N THR A 109 -4.97 -12.51 -0.90
CA THR A 109 -4.18 -13.41 -1.75
C THR A 109 -4.07 -14.82 -1.16
N ILE A 110 -3.88 -14.95 0.16
CA ILE A 110 -3.79 -16.24 0.85
C ILE A 110 -5.12 -16.98 0.81
N GLN A 111 -6.22 -16.25 0.96
CA GLN A 111 -7.57 -16.79 0.85
C GLN A 111 -7.85 -17.29 -0.57
N ASP A 112 -7.47 -16.53 -1.60
CA ASP A 112 -7.58 -16.93 -3.01
C ASP A 112 -6.80 -18.23 -3.31
N LEU A 113 -5.69 -18.46 -2.58
CA LEU A 113 -4.87 -19.69 -2.68
C LEU A 113 -5.43 -20.86 -1.85
N GLY A 114 -6.53 -20.67 -1.13
CA GLY A 114 -7.21 -21.70 -0.34
C GLY A 114 -6.59 -21.98 1.04
N LEU A 115 -5.77 -21.07 1.57
CA LEU A 115 -5.19 -21.18 2.92
C LEU A 115 -5.87 -20.18 3.86
N THR A 116 -5.62 -20.33 5.16
CA THR A 116 -6.05 -19.37 6.17
C THR A 116 -4.87 -18.52 6.66
N SER A 117 -5.18 -17.31 7.10
CA SER A 117 -4.22 -16.40 7.70
C SER A 117 -4.86 -15.55 8.79
N GLU A 118 -4.06 -15.16 9.78
CA GLU A 118 -4.48 -14.27 10.86
C GLU A 118 -3.47 -13.13 11.03
N SER A 119 -3.96 -11.95 11.45
CA SER A 119 -3.09 -10.83 11.81
C SER A 119 -2.81 -10.86 13.31
N ASP A 120 -1.54 -10.93 13.71
CA ASP A 120 -1.08 -11.00 15.11
C ASP A 120 -0.15 -9.81 15.44
N GLY A 121 -0.09 -9.44 16.72
CA GLY A 121 0.61 -8.26 17.22
C GLY A 121 -0.22 -6.97 17.24
N GLU A 122 0.39 -5.88 17.70
CA GLU A 122 -0.19 -4.54 17.78
C GLU A 122 0.55 -3.60 16.81
N ASP A 123 -0.17 -2.65 16.21
CA ASP A 123 0.47 -1.67 15.32
C ASP A 123 1.51 -0.84 16.13
N PRO A 124 2.73 -0.60 15.61
CA PRO A 124 3.18 -0.83 14.23
C PRO A 124 3.78 -2.22 13.94
N ASP A 125 4.01 -3.05 14.96
CA ASP A 125 4.69 -4.35 14.85
C ASP A 125 3.75 -5.50 14.41
N ARG A 126 2.54 -5.16 13.95
CA ARG A 126 1.51 -6.13 13.58
C ARG A 126 1.81 -6.80 12.23
N TYR A 127 1.70 -8.12 12.20
CA TYR A 127 2.12 -8.96 11.07
C TYR A 127 1.07 -10.03 10.72
N VAL A 128 1.24 -10.70 9.58
CA VAL A 128 0.37 -11.80 9.13
C VAL A 128 1.02 -13.15 9.40
N VAL A 129 0.24 -14.09 9.93
CA VAL A 129 0.58 -15.50 10.09
C VAL A 129 -0.21 -16.31 9.07
N ILE A 130 0.47 -17.09 8.24
CA ILE A 130 -0.12 -18.01 7.27
C ILE A 130 -0.13 -19.41 7.87
N TYR A 131 -1.28 -20.09 7.83
CA TYR A 131 -1.43 -21.45 8.32
C TYR A 131 -1.47 -22.45 7.15
N PRO A 132 -0.83 -23.63 7.30
CA PRO A 132 -0.95 -24.69 6.32
C PRO A 132 -2.39 -25.21 6.26
N ALA A 133 -2.84 -25.61 5.06
CA ALA A 133 -4.11 -26.29 4.86
C ALA A 133 -4.09 -27.73 5.37
#